data_AF-A0A257X296-F1
#
_entry.id   AF-A0A257X296-F1
#
_cell.length_a   1.000
_cell.length_b   1.000
_cell.length_c   1.000
_cell.angle_alpha   90.00
_cell.angle_beta   90.00
_cell.angle_gamma   90.00
#
_symmetry.space_group_name_H-M   'P 1'
#
loop_
_entity.id
_entity.type
_entity.pdbx_description
1 polymer ?
#
loop_
_entity_poly.entity_id
_entity_poly.type
_entity_poly.pdbx_seq_one_letter_code
_entity_poly.pdbx_strand_id
1 'polypeptide(L)'
;MAGAKNDLHAAEAAAGRLVAVFAQALGYSVEALPAPAGHFLAQAQDDWSADELPGFDAGDTAHALADFWRFGQEVSEATDPAIRLRQARKPDGTSLRGDLLEIVQPDRPFLVDSIMGAVAEAGFQVRAMFHPIVEVGGHRRSMIQIYLAPVGEDREAALIAAVREALADVRLAVQDFEAMRALMRRTVADLRDARVAIPAEARAEDMDFLEWLASDHFVFLGARVYEYPRTADGGYAAEFRFPLSADLLDENLEL
;
A
#
# COMPACT_ATOMS: atom_id res chain seq x y z
N MET A 1 -10.44 18.05 35.78
CA MET A 1 -11.61 17.41 35.12
C MET A 1 -12.43 18.35 34.22
N ALA A 2 -12.16 19.66 34.17
CA ALA A 2 -12.85 20.58 33.24
C ALA A 2 -12.23 20.64 31.83
N GLY A 3 -10.91 20.40 31.69
CA GLY A 3 -10.21 20.41 30.39
C GLY A 3 -10.68 19.30 29.44
N ALA A 4 -10.65 18.04 29.90
CA ALA A 4 -11.05 16.88 29.08
C ALA A 4 -12.49 16.97 28.51
N LYS A 5 -13.44 17.61 29.22
CA LYS A 5 -14.82 17.80 28.71
C LYS A 5 -14.90 18.86 27.61
N ASN A 6 -14.07 19.90 27.67
CA ASN A 6 -14.01 20.92 26.63
C ASN A 6 -13.32 20.39 25.36
N ASP A 7 -12.30 19.55 25.52
CA ASP A 7 -11.56 18.97 24.40
C ASP A 7 -12.43 18.00 23.58
N LEU A 8 -13.25 17.19 24.25
CA LEU A 8 -14.22 16.29 23.61
C LEU A 8 -15.30 17.04 22.81
N HIS A 9 -15.88 18.11 23.36
CA HIS A 9 -16.88 18.91 22.63
C HIS A 9 -16.28 19.66 21.45
N ALA A 10 -15.04 20.13 21.55
CA ALA A 10 -14.34 20.77 20.45
C ALA A 10 -14.05 19.77 19.31
N ALA A 11 -13.63 18.54 19.65
CA ALA A 11 -13.40 17.47 18.69
C ALA A 11 -14.70 17.04 17.98
N GLU A 12 -15.81 16.86 18.72
CA GLU A 12 -17.13 16.56 18.15
C GLU A 12 -17.61 17.66 17.20
N ALA A 13 -17.46 18.92 17.60
CA ALA A 13 -17.83 20.06 16.76
C ALA A 13 -16.98 20.14 15.48
N ALA A 14 -15.69 19.85 15.58
CA ALA A 14 -14.78 19.82 14.44
C ALA A 14 -15.10 18.66 13.48
N ALA A 15 -15.38 17.47 14.01
CA ALA A 15 -15.83 16.32 13.22
C ALA A 15 -17.16 16.62 12.49
N GLY A 16 -18.13 17.22 13.18
CA GLY A 16 -19.39 17.64 12.56
C GLY A 16 -19.19 18.68 11.45
N ARG A 17 -18.28 19.64 11.64
CA ARG A 17 -17.92 20.62 10.61
C ARG A 17 -17.24 19.97 9.40
N LEU A 18 -16.35 19.00 9.62
CA LEU A 18 -15.67 18.25 8.56
C LEU A 18 -16.71 17.55 7.65
N VAL A 19 -17.67 16.84 8.25
CA VAL A 19 -18.74 16.15 7.53
C VAL A 19 -19.60 17.11 6.71
N ALA A 20 -20.06 18.20 7.33
CA ALA A 20 -20.91 19.18 6.68
C ALA A 20 -20.23 19.87 5.49
N VAL A 21 -18.97 20.28 5.66
CA VAL A 21 -18.20 20.96 4.61
C VAL A 21 -17.86 20.00 3.48
N PHE A 22 -17.52 18.75 3.76
CA PHE A 22 -17.24 17.74 2.74
C PHE A 22 -18.48 17.48 1.88
N ALA A 23 -19.65 17.27 2.50
CA ALA A 23 -20.89 17.07 1.77
C ALA A 23 -21.24 18.29 0.90
N GLN A 24 -21.14 19.49 1.46
CA GLN A 24 -21.38 20.74 0.74
C GLN A 24 -20.43 20.91 -0.45
N ALA A 25 -19.14 20.62 -0.28
CA ALA A 25 -18.15 20.72 -1.34
C ALA A 25 -18.49 19.76 -2.50
N LEU A 26 -19.04 18.58 -2.21
CA LEU A 26 -19.51 17.64 -3.24
C LEU A 26 -20.90 18.00 -3.82
N GLY A 27 -21.57 19.04 -3.31
CA GLY A 27 -22.88 19.47 -3.76
C GLY A 27 -24.05 18.70 -3.15
N TYR A 28 -23.85 18.05 -2.00
CA TYR A 28 -24.86 17.27 -1.27
C TYR A 28 -25.18 17.88 0.09
N SER A 29 -26.35 17.54 0.65
CA SER A 29 -26.56 17.63 2.11
C SER A 29 -25.90 16.43 2.80
N VAL A 30 -25.73 16.50 4.12
CA VAL A 30 -25.14 15.39 4.89
C VAL A 30 -25.98 14.11 4.74
N GLU A 31 -27.30 14.23 4.75
CA GLU A 31 -28.24 13.11 4.63
C GLU A 31 -28.32 12.54 3.20
N ALA A 32 -27.99 13.37 2.20
CA ALA A 32 -28.02 12.98 0.78
C ALA A 32 -26.65 12.53 0.24
N LEU A 33 -25.61 12.48 1.09
CA LEU A 33 -24.27 12.10 0.68
C LEU A 33 -24.25 10.62 0.21
N PRO A 34 -23.71 10.32 -0.98
CA PRO A 34 -23.60 8.94 -1.44
C PRO A 34 -22.80 8.07 -0.47
N ALA A 35 -23.26 6.84 -0.22
CA ALA A 35 -22.63 5.93 0.75
C ALA A 35 -21.12 5.73 0.54
N PRO A 36 -20.60 5.55 -0.70
CA PRO A 36 -19.15 5.45 -0.91
C PRO A 36 -18.36 6.70 -0.47
N ALA A 37 -18.90 7.89 -0.71
CA ALA A 37 -18.29 9.15 -0.27
C ALA A 37 -18.36 9.30 1.26
N GLY A 38 -19.46 8.84 1.88
CA GLY A 38 -19.59 8.78 3.34
C GLY A 38 -18.59 7.81 3.99
N HIS A 39 -18.40 6.62 3.42
CA HIS A 39 -17.39 5.67 3.90
C HIS A 39 -15.96 6.19 3.73
N PHE A 40 -15.67 6.86 2.62
CA PHE A 40 -14.39 7.51 2.39
C PHE A 40 -14.09 8.52 3.50
N LEU A 41 -15.08 9.36 3.81
CA LEU A 41 -14.93 10.38 4.84
C LEU A 41 -14.78 9.78 6.22
N ALA A 42 -15.59 8.77 6.57
CA ALA A 42 -15.53 8.11 7.87
C ALA A 42 -14.14 7.51 8.12
N GLN A 43 -13.56 6.81 7.14
CA GLN A 43 -12.20 6.26 7.27
C GLN A 43 -11.14 7.37 7.40
N ALA A 44 -11.26 8.46 6.63
CA ALA A 44 -10.35 9.60 6.80
C ALA A 44 -10.50 10.26 8.18
N GLN A 45 -11.68 10.22 8.80
CA GLN A 45 -11.91 10.76 10.13
C GLN A 45 -11.30 9.90 11.24
N ASP A 46 -11.24 8.57 11.06
CA ASP A 46 -10.59 7.67 12.03
C ASP A 46 -9.09 8.00 12.18
N ASP A 47 -8.45 8.40 11.09
CA ASP A 47 -7.06 8.86 11.05
C ASP A 47 -6.90 10.36 11.34
N TRP A 48 -7.99 11.13 11.46
CA TRP A 48 -7.92 12.58 11.60
C TRP A 48 -7.77 13.03 13.05
N SER A 49 -6.74 13.82 13.31
CA SER A 49 -6.62 14.62 14.53
C SER A 49 -6.42 16.11 14.22
N ALA A 50 -7.13 16.96 14.97
CA ALA A 50 -6.99 18.42 14.89
C ALA A 50 -5.56 18.89 15.23
N ASP A 51 -4.81 18.10 15.99
CA ASP A 51 -3.45 18.43 16.44
C ASP A 51 -2.37 18.11 15.41
N GLU A 52 -2.66 17.26 14.41
CA GLU A 52 -1.67 16.79 13.43
C GLU A 52 -1.41 17.80 12.30
N LEU A 53 -2.34 18.73 12.07
CA LEU A 53 -2.21 19.76 11.04
C LEU A 53 -2.34 21.17 11.62
N PRO A 54 -1.30 21.69 12.31
CA PRO A 54 -1.30 23.05 12.84
C PRO A 54 -1.57 24.08 11.73
N GLY A 55 -2.68 24.82 11.85
CA GLY A 55 -3.09 25.85 10.89
C GLY A 55 -4.03 25.38 9.78
N PHE A 56 -4.40 24.10 9.75
CA PHE A 56 -5.57 23.60 9.02
C PHE A 56 -6.76 23.52 9.95
N ASP A 57 -7.90 24.08 9.53
CA ASP A 57 -9.14 23.77 10.22
C ASP A 57 -9.86 22.57 9.57
N ALA A 58 -10.88 22.05 10.24
CA ALA A 58 -11.69 20.93 9.75
C ALA A 58 -12.32 21.20 8.37
N GLY A 59 -12.60 22.47 8.03
CA GLY A 59 -13.16 22.86 6.73
C GLY A 59 -12.13 22.85 5.60
N ASP A 60 -10.88 23.22 5.90
CA ASP A 60 -9.76 23.12 4.97
C ASP A 60 -9.47 21.65 4.62
N THR A 61 -9.42 20.77 5.64
CA THR A 61 -9.26 19.32 5.44
C THR A 61 -10.44 18.74 4.66
N ALA A 62 -11.68 19.11 5.00
CA ALA A 62 -12.87 18.65 4.28
C ALA A 62 -12.86 19.00 2.79
N HIS A 63 -12.41 20.20 2.43
CA HIS A 63 -12.26 20.57 1.02
C HIS A 63 -11.16 19.78 0.33
N ALA A 64 -10.01 19.58 0.99
CA ALA A 64 -8.93 18.78 0.44
C ALA A 64 -9.36 17.32 0.21
N LEU A 65 -10.12 16.74 1.13
CA LEU A 65 -10.71 15.41 1.00
C LEU A 65 -11.78 15.35 -0.10
N ALA A 66 -12.61 16.37 -0.26
CA ALA A 66 -13.60 16.43 -1.35
C ALA A 66 -12.94 16.49 -2.73
N ASP A 67 -11.86 17.28 -2.87
CA ASP A 67 -11.05 17.32 -4.09
C ASP A 67 -10.37 15.97 -4.38
N PHE A 68 -9.94 15.27 -3.33
CA PHE A 68 -9.35 13.95 -3.47
C PHE A 68 -10.38 12.89 -3.86
N TRP A 69 -11.59 12.94 -3.27
CA TRP A 69 -12.71 12.10 -3.68
C TRP A 69 -13.06 12.28 -5.17
N ARG A 70 -13.11 13.53 -5.66
CA ARG A 70 -13.35 13.79 -7.10
C ARG A 70 -12.24 13.24 -7.97
N PHE A 71 -10.98 13.33 -7.55
CA PHE A 71 -9.86 12.72 -8.26
C PHE A 71 -9.98 11.20 -8.33
N GLY A 72 -10.33 10.55 -7.21
CA GLY A 72 -10.61 9.11 -7.20
C GLY A 72 -11.68 8.70 -8.19
N GLN A 73 -12.74 9.49 -8.33
CA GLN A 73 -13.80 9.25 -9.31
C GLN A 73 -13.32 9.45 -10.74
N GLU A 74 -12.53 10.49 -11.00
CA GLU A 74 -11.96 10.78 -12.33
C GLU A 74 -11.07 9.64 -12.84
N VAL A 75 -10.31 9.02 -11.94
CA VAL A 75 -9.35 7.95 -12.28
C VAL A 75 -9.86 6.56 -11.90
N SER A 76 -11.18 6.38 -11.74
CA SER A 76 -11.78 5.12 -11.25
C SER A 76 -11.46 3.90 -12.11
N GLU A 77 -11.21 4.12 -13.40
CA GLU A 77 -10.88 3.08 -14.40
C GLU A 77 -9.36 2.87 -14.55
N ALA A 78 -8.52 3.64 -13.86
CA ALA A 78 -7.07 3.54 -14.01
C ALA A 78 -6.54 2.18 -13.52
N THR A 79 -5.73 1.53 -14.35
CA THR A 79 -5.04 0.27 -13.99
C THR A 79 -3.74 0.55 -13.25
N ASP A 80 -3.00 1.56 -13.71
CA ASP A 80 -1.77 2.03 -13.07
C ASP A 80 -2.07 3.00 -11.93
N PRO A 81 -1.15 3.16 -10.96
CA PRO A 81 -1.29 4.16 -9.92
C PRO A 81 -1.40 5.58 -10.51
N ALA A 82 -2.52 6.24 -10.21
CA ALA A 82 -2.73 7.65 -10.46
C ALA A 82 -2.13 8.44 -9.31
N ILE A 83 -1.10 9.23 -9.59
CA ILE A 83 -0.33 9.97 -8.58
C ILE A 83 -0.31 11.43 -9.02
N ARG A 84 -0.65 12.34 -8.11
CA ARG A 84 -0.47 13.79 -8.33
C ARG A 84 0.08 14.46 -7.08
N LEU A 85 0.87 15.50 -7.30
CA LEU A 85 1.27 16.44 -6.26
C LEU A 85 0.53 17.76 -6.51
N ARG A 86 -0.02 18.37 -5.47
CA ARG A 86 -0.65 19.69 -5.57
C ARG A 86 -0.38 20.52 -4.34
N GLN A 87 -0.38 21.84 -4.48
CA GLN A 87 -0.28 22.73 -3.33
C GLN A 87 -1.50 22.57 -2.42
N ALA A 88 -1.24 22.46 -1.12
CA ALA A 88 -2.28 22.49 -0.12
C ALA A 88 -2.81 23.93 0.00
N ARG A 89 -4.10 24.11 -0.29
CA ARG A 89 -4.76 25.42 -0.33
C ARG A 89 -6.08 25.38 0.42
N LYS A 90 -6.43 26.53 0.98
CA LYS A 90 -7.77 26.81 1.49
C LYS A 90 -8.78 26.92 0.34
N PRO A 91 -10.09 26.87 0.64
CA PRO A 91 -11.14 27.07 -0.37
C PRO A 91 -11.06 28.43 -1.09
N ASP A 92 -10.53 29.45 -0.41
CA ASP A 92 -10.31 30.79 -0.98
C ASP A 92 -9.02 30.91 -1.83
N GLY A 93 -8.28 29.80 -2.00
CA GLY A 93 -7.02 29.74 -2.75
C GLY A 93 -5.77 30.07 -1.94
N THR A 94 -5.91 30.52 -0.68
CA THR A 94 -4.77 30.82 0.20
C THR A 94 -3.89 29.59 0.39
N SER A 95 -2.59 29.75 0.19
CA SER A 95 -1.62 28.67 0.39
C SER A 95 -1.50 28.30 1.87
N LEU A 96 -1.49 27.00 2.15
CA LEU A 96 -1.28 26.42 3.47
C LEU A 96 0.18 25.98 3.69
N ARG A 97 1.11 26.46 2.84
CA ARG A 97 2.57 26.23 2.95
C ARG A 97 2.92 24.74 3.11
N GLY A 98 2.35 23.93 2.24
CA GLY A 98 2.60 22.50 2.14
C GLY A 98 2.03 21.96 0.84
N ASP A 99 2.35 20.72 0.54
CA ASP A 99 1.87 20.01 -0.64
C ASP A 99 1.11 18.75 -0.23
N LEU A 100 0.23 18.32 -1.12
CA LEU A 100 -0.59 17.12 -1.01
C LEU A 100 -0.15 16.15 -2.08
N LEU A 101 0.44 15.04 -1.65
CA LEU A 101 0.70 13.89 -2.49
C LEU A 101 -0.53 12.97 -2.43
N GLU A 102 -1.18 12.78 -3.56
CA GLU A 102 -2.44 12.03 -3.67
C GLU A 102 -2.26 10.86 -4.62
N ILE A 103 -2.64 9.67 -4.15
CA ILE A 103 -2.42 8.40 -4.83
C ILE A 103 -3.74 7.63 -4.86
N VAL A 104 -4.15 7.18 -6.05
CA VAL A 104 -5.30 6.31 -6.24
C VAL A 104 -4.87 5.07 -7.02
N GLN A 105 -5.10 3.90 -6.46
CA GLN A 105 -4.71 2.63 -7.08
C GLN A 105 -5.54 1.45 -6.53
N PRO A 106 -5.46 0.24 -7.14
CA PRO A 106 -6.02 -0.97 -6.55
C PRO A 106 -5.44 -1.27 -5.16
N ASP A 107 -6.29 -1.68 -4.23
CA ASP A 107 -5.86 -2.05 -2.87
C ASP A 107 -4.96 -3.30 -2.85
N ARG A 108 -3.96 -3.31 -1.98
CA ARG A 108 -3.04 -4.44 -1.73
C ARG A 108 -2.27 -4.25 -0.41
N PRO A 109 -1.66 -5.31 0.14
CA PRO A 109 -0.77 -5.20 1.29
C PRO A 109 0.45 -4.30 1.04
N PHE A 110 1.04 -3.77 2.12
CA PHE A 110 2.31 -3.01 2.16
C PHE A 110 2.31 -1.62 1.50
N LEU A 111 1.19 -1.14 0.96
CA LEU A 111 1.13 0.16 0.28
C LEU A 111 1.60 1.32 1.14
N VAL A 112 1.06 1.45 2.35
CA VAL A 112 1.35 2.58 3.25
C VAL A 112 2.83 2.61 3.62
N ASP A 113 3.36 1.51 4.12
CA ASP A 113 4.76 1.43 4.58
C ASP A 113 5.73 1.72 3.44
N SER A 114 5.48 1.19 2.24
CA SER A 114 6.33 1.42 1.07
C SER A 114 6.27 2.87 0.58
N ILE A 115 5.10 3.49 0.54
CA ILE A 115 4.98 4.91 0.15
C ILE A 115 5.67 5.80 1.19
N MET A 116 5.43 5.55 2.49
CA MET A 116 6.04 6.32 3.57
C MET A 116 7.57 6.19 3.57
N GLY A 117 8.08 4.99 3.30
CA GLY A 117 9.51 4.73 3.08
C GLY A 117 10.07 5.55 1.93
N ALA A 118 9.44 5.51 0.75
CA ALA A 118 9.86 6.27 -0.42
C ALA A 118 9.85 7.79 -0.18
N VAL A 119 8.83 8.31 0.50
CA VAL A 119 8.74 9.73 0.88
C VAL A 119 9.87 10.13 1.84
N ALA A 120 10.17 9.27 2.82
CA ALA A 120 11.23 9.51 3.80
C ALA A 120 12.64 9.42 3.19
N GLU A 121 12.89 8.46 2.29
CA GLU A 121 14.14 8.32 1.54
C GLU A 121 14.36 9.51 0.60
N ALA A 122 13.29 10.03 0.01
CA ALA A 122 13.30 11.29 -0.70
C ALA A 122 13.48 12.51 0.23
N GLY A 123 13.61 12.33 1.55
CA GLY A 123 13.94 13.39 2.50
C GLY A 123 12.80 14.36 2.82
N PHE A 124 11.54 13.95 2.61
CA PHE A 124 10.37 14.76 2.96
C PHE A 124 9.79 14.35 4.31
N GLN A 125 9.35 15.36 5.07
CA GLN A 125 8.64 15.14 6.33
C GLN A 125 7.14 15.08 6.07
N VAL A 126 6.52 14.00 6.54
CA VAL A 126 5.06 13.81 6.54
C VAL A 126 4.46 14.50 7.75
N ARG A 127 3.40 15.28 7.53
CA ARG A 127 2.65 15.98 8.58
C ARG A 127 1.40 15.20 9.00
N ALA A 128 0.69 14.64 8.02
CA ALA A 128 -0.48 13.81 8.21
C ALA A 128 -0.66 12.90 6.99
N MET A 129 -1.40 11.81 7.16
CA MET A 129 -1.72 10.87 6.09
C MET A 129 -3.13 10.31 6.30
N PHE A 130 -3.88 10.16 5.22
CA PHE A 130 -5.20 9.55 5.21
C PHE A 130 -5.20 8.39 4.21
N HIS A 131 -5.67 7.21 4.63
CA HIS A 131 -5.75 6.03 3.75
C HIS A 131 -7.14 5.39 3.70
N PRO A 132 -8.16 6.06 3.13
CA PRO A 132 -9.42 5.39 2.84
C PRO A 132 -9.30 4.29 1.79
N ILE A 133 -9.90 3.14 2.06
CA ILE A 133 -10.12 2.05 1.10
C ILE A 133 -11.62 1.97 0.80
N VAL A 134 -11.99 2.32 -0.43
CA VAL A 134 -13.39 2.56 -0.82
C VAL A 134 -13.69 2.10 -2.23
N GLU A 135 -14.97 1.85 -2.51
CA GLU A 135 -15.43 1.56 -3.86
C GLU A 135 -15.65 2.84 -4.65
N VAL A 136 -14.95 2.98 -5.77
CA VAL A 136 -15.07 4.11 -6.68
C VAL A 136 -15.16 3.57 -8.11
N GLY A 137 -16.20 3.96 -8.84
CA GLY A 137 -16.49 3.41 -10.18
C GLY A 137 -16.76 1.90 -10.19
N GLY A 138 -17.18 1.31 -9.06
CA GLY A 138 -17.36 -0.14 -8.93
C GLY A 138 -16.06 -0.92 -8.69
N HIS A 139 -14.94 -0.22 -8.46
CA HIS A 139 -13.65 -0.83 -8.13
C HIS A 139 -13.24 -0.48 -6.70
N ARG A 140 -12.75 -1.47 -5.94
CA ARG A 140 -12.15 -1.23 -4.62
C ARG A 140 -10.77 -0.56 -4.78
N ARG A 141 -10.66 0.69 -4.32
CA ARG A 141 -9.47 1.54 -4.47
C ARG A 141 -8.89 1.89 -3.11
N SER A 142 -7.56 1.83 -3.03
CA SER A 142 -6.77 2.45 -1.96
C SER A 142 -6.50 3.90 -2.35
N MET A 143 -7.07 4.83 -1.59
CA MET A 143 -6.90 6.27 -1.79
C MET A 143 -6.01 6.80 -0.66
N ILE A 144 -4.79 7.23 -0.98
CA ILE A 144 -3.81 7.73 -0.02
C ILE A 144 -3.55 9.21 -0.26
N GLN A 145 -3.77 10.05 0.74
CA GLN A 145 -3.43 11.48 0.72
C GLN A 145 -2.40 11.77 1.81
N ILE A 146 -1.28 12.37 1.43
CA ILE A 146 -0.17 12.66 2.33
C ILE A 146 0.11 14.16 2.33
N TYR A 147 0.13 14.74 3.52
CA TYR A 147 0.49 16.13 3.73
C TYR A 147 1.99 16.25 3.92
N LEU A 148 2.64 16.99 3.02
CA LEU A 148 4.07 17.20 3.00
C LEU A 148 4.41 18.66 3.31
N ALA A 149 5.63 18.88 3.80
CA ALA A 149 6.27 20.18 3.64
C ALA A 149 6.41 20.54 2.15
N PRO A 150 6.54 21.83 1.78
CA PRO A 150 6.71 22.24 0.39
C PRO A 150 7.83 21.45 -0.28
N VAL A 151 7.50 20.75 -1.36
CA VAL A 151 8.38 19.82 -2.08
C VAL A 151 9.35 20.59 -2.98
N GLY A 152 8.84 21.63 -3.65
CA GLY A 152 9.58 22.37 -4.68
C GLY A 152 9.40 21.77 -6.07
N GLU A 153 9.27 22.62 -7.09
CA GLU A 153 9.03 22.20 -8.48
C GLU A 153 10.16 21.32 -9.05
N ASP A 154 11.39 21.53 -8.58
CA ASP A 154 12.57 20.76 -8.98
C ASP A 154 12.59 19.33 -8.42
N ARG A 155 11.82 19.06 -7.35
CA ARG A 155 11.82 17.76 -6.67
C ARG A 155 10.53 16.97 -6.88
N GLU A 156 9.47 17.59 -7.37
CA GLU A 156 8.17 16.96 -7.63
C GLU A 156 8.29 15.71 -8.50
N ALA A 157 8.95 15.84 -9.66
CA ALA A 157 9.09 14.72 -10.60
C ALA A 157 9.86 13.54 -9.99
N ALA A 158 10.89 13.83 -9.21
CA ALA A 158 11.69 12.80 -8.53
C ALA A 158 10.87 12.09 -7.43
N LEU A 159 10.09 12.84 -6.65
CA LEU A 159 9.20 12.26 -5.64
C LEU A 159 8.14 11.34 -6.25
N ILE A 160 7.47 11.81 -7.32
CA ILE A 160 6.45 11.00 -8.01
C ILE A 160 7.08 9.74 -8.61
N ALA A 161 8.29 9.83 -9.17
CA ALA A 161 9.01 8.67 -9.70
C ALA A 161 9.34 7.65 -8.61
N ALA A 162 9.89 8.10 -7.47
CA ALA A 162 10.24 7.23 -6.35
C ALA A 162 9.00 6.51 -5.78
N VAL A 163 7.88 7.23 -5.61
CA VAL A 163 6.63 6.62 -5.16
C VAL A 163 6.11 5.61 -6.18
N ARG A 164 6.21 5.91 -7.48
CA ARG A 164 5.78 4.99 -8.55
C ARG A 164 6.62 3.71 -8.56
N GLU A 165 7.92 3.82 -8.34
CA GLU A 165 8.85 2.69 -8.25
C GLU A 165 8.49 1.80 -7.05
N ALA A 166 8.33 2.38 -5.86
CA ALA A 166 7.91 1.65 -4.68
C ALA A 166 6.56 0.91 -4.89
N LEU A 167 5.59 1.54 -5.56
CA LEU A 167 4.31 0.90 -5.88
C LEU A 167 4.43 -0.21 -6.93
N ALA A 168 5.40 -0.11 -7.84
CA ALA A 168 5.72 -1.17 -8.78
C ALA A 168 6.33 -2.38 -8.05
N ASP A 169 7.23 -2.16 -7.09
CA ASP A 169 7.82 -3.22 -6.29
C ASP A 169 6.78 -3.94 -5.43
N VAL A 170 5.88 -3.19 -4.79
CA VAL A 170 4.75 -3.80 -4.06
C VAL A 170 3.86 -4.61 -5.01
N ARG A 171 3.67 -4.16 -6.25
CA ARG A 171 2.92 -4.94 -7.25
C ARG A 171 3.58 -6.29 -7.50
N LEU A 172 4.89 -6.29 -7.76
CA LEU A 172 5.64 -7.49 -8.05
C LEU A 172 5.66 -8.44 -6.84
N ALA A 173 5.86 -7.91 -5.64
CA ALA A 173 5.88 -8.70 -4.41
C ALA A 173 4.52 -9.36 -4.10
N VAL A 174 3.41 -8.69 -4.42
CA VAL A 174 2.06 -9.18 -4.08
C VAL A 174 1.44 -10.03 -5.19
N GLN A 175 1.68 -9.73 -6.47
CA GLN A 175 1.04 -10.43 -7.60
C GLN A 175 1.35 -11.93 -7.60
N ASP A 176 2.60 -12.30 -7.29
CA ASP A 176 3.04 -13.70 -7.32
C ASP A 176 2.89 -14.41 -5.98
N PHE A 177 2.27 -13.78 -4.97
CA PHE A 177 2.20 -14.34 -3.62
C PHE A 177 1.52 -15.71 -3.59
N GLU A 178 0.35 -15.87 -4.23
CA GLU A 178 -0.31 -17.18 -4.30
C GLU A 178 0.46 -18.21 -5.12
N ALA A 179 1.14 -17.79 -6.19
CA ALA A 179 2.00 -18.67 -6.95
C ALA A 179 3.20 -19.16 -6.11
N MET A 180 3.79 -18.29 -5.30
CA MET A 180 4.85 -18.63 -4.34
C MET A 180 4.34 -19.56 -3.23
N ARG A 181 3.13 -19.34 -2.71
CA ARG A 181 2.51 -20.26 -1.75
C ARG A 181 2.20 -21.62 -2.38
N ALA A 182 1.76 -21.65 -3.63
CA ALA A 182 1.54 -22.88 -4.37
C ALA A 182 2.84 -23.65 -4.60
N LEU A 183 3.94 -22.94 -4.94
CA LEU A 183 5.27 -23.52 -5.05
C LEU A 183 5.71 -24.14 -3.72
N MET A 184 5.58 -23.42 -2.59
CA MET A 184 5.92 -23.96 -1.26
C MET A 184 5.10 -25.22 -0.94
N ARG A 185 3.78 -25.18 -1.15
CA ARG A 185 2.91 -26.35 -0.94
C ARG A 185 3.31 -27.54 -1.81
N ARG A 186 3.68 -27.31 -3.07
CA ARG A 186 4.18 -28.35 -3.96
C ARG A 186 5.50 -28.92 -3.46
N THR A 187 6.46 -28.08 -3.08
CA THR A 187 7.76 -28.53 -2.54
C THR A 187 7.59 -29.35 -1.26
N VAL A 188 6.67 -28.96 -0.37
CA VAL A 188 6.30 -29.75 0.82
C VAL A 188 5.76 -31.13 0.44
N ALA A 189 4.89 -31.21 -0.58
CA ALA A 189 4.37 -32.49 -1.06
C ALA A 189 5.47 -33.36 -1.69
N ASP A 190 6.31 -32.78 -2.56
CA ASP A 190 7.41 -33.48 -3.22
C ASP A 190 8.42 -34.04 -2.20
N LEU A 191 8.75 -33.26 -1.17
CA LEU A 191 9.64 -33.68 -0.08
C LEU A 191 9.03 -34.80 0.76
N ARG A 192 7.71 -34.79 0.97
CA ARG A 192 7.00 -35.84 1.70
C ARG A 192 7.06 -37.17 0.95
N ASP A 193 6.97 -37.13 -0.38
CA ASP A 193 7.01 -38.32 -1.24
C ASP A 193 8.45 -38.78 -1.57
N ALA A 194 9.44 -37.92 -1.35
CA ALA A 194 10.84 -38.20 -1.63
C ALA A 194 11.40 -39.36 -0.77
N ARG A 195 11.87 -40.41 -1.44
CA ARG A 195 12.50 -41.58 -0.80
C ARG A 195 13.99 -41.37 -0.55
N VAL A 196 14.33 -40.33 0.21
CA VAL A 196 15.70 -40.04 0.64
C VAL A 196 15.97 -40.68 2.01
N ALA A 197 17.17 -41.17 2.24
CA ALA A 197 17.57 -41.69 3.56
C ALA A 197 17.87 -40.52 4.51
N ILE A 198 16.84 -40.01 5.18
CA ILE A 198 16.93 -38.98 6.23
C ILE A 198 16.42 -39.61 7.53
N PRO A 199 17.08 -39.38 8.69
CA PRO A 199 16.56 -39.80 9.99
C PRO A 199 15.11 -39.33 10.20
N ALA A 200 14.26 -40.19 10.74
CA ALA A 200 12.81 -39.94 10.83
C ALA A 200 12.47 -38.68 11.67
N GLU A 201 13.20 -38.45 12.76
CA GLU A 201 12.99 -37.29 13.63
C GLU A 201 13.33 -35.98 12.92
N ALA A 202 14.48 -35.91 12.24
CA ALA A 202 14.89 -34.75 11.46
C ALA A 202 13.90 -34.45 10.32
N ARG A 203 13.41 -35.50 9.64
CA ARG A 203 12.37 -35.34 8.62
C ARG A 203 11.08 -34.74 9.21
N ALA A 204 10.65 -35.20 10.37
CA ALA A 204 9.42 -34.70 10.99
C ALA A 204 9.56 -33.21 11.34
N GLU A 205 10.67 -32.82 11.96
CA GLU A 205 10.96 -31.43 12.31
C GLU A 205 11.04 -30.52 11.08
N ASP A 206 11.76 -30.92 10.03
CA ASP A 206 11.88 -30.16 8.80
C ASP A 206 10.52 -29.99 8.10
N MET A 207 9.69 -31.02 8.11
CA MET A 207 8.34 -30.97 7.54
C MET A 207 7.42 -30.03 8.33
N ASP A 208 7.44 -30.12 9.66
CA ASP A 208 6.68 -29.23 10.54
C ASP A 208 7.08 -27.76 10.32
N PHE A 209 8.39 -27.50 10.17
CA PHE A 209 8.90 -26.16 9.88
C PHE A 209 8.43 -25.63 8.52
N LEU A 210 8.50 -26.43 7.45
CA LEU A 210 8.04 -26.00 6.13
C LEU A 210 6.53 -25.79 6.07
N GLU A 211 5.73 -26.63 6.75
CA GLU A 211 4.29 -26.44 6.88
C GLU A 211 3.95 -25.18 7.68
N TRP A 212 4.72 -24.89 8.73
CA TRP A 212 4.62 -23.64 9.46
C TRP A 212 4.90 -22.43 8.57
N LEU A 213 5.99 -22.44 7.79
CA LEU A 213 6.29 -21.38 6.82
C LEU A 213 5.16 -21.19 5.79
N ALA A 214 4.56 -22.29 5.33
CA ALA A 214 3.46 -22.24 4.37
C ALA A 214 2.15 -21.68 4.95
N SER A 215 1.99 -21.66 6.28
CA SER A 215 0.74 -21.35 7.00
C SER A 215 0.65 -19.88 7.45
N ASP A 216 0.96 -18.94 6.57
CA ASP A 216 0.87 -17.48 6.82
C ASP A 216 1.77 -16.95 7.95
N HIS A 217 2.74 -17.76 8.40
CA HIS A 217 3.72 -17.34 9.38
C HIS A 217 4.94 -16.63 8.78
N PHE A 218 5.01 -16.53 7.45
CA PHE A 218 6.11 -15.88 6.72
C PHE A 218 5.60 -15.15 5.47
N VAL A 219 6.22 -14.02 5.14
CA VAL A 219 5.93 -13.27 3.91
C VAL A 219 6.96 -13.65 2.84
N PHE A 220 6.49 -14.21 1.73
CA PHE A 220 7.33 -14.51 0.57
C PHE A 220 7.45 -13.27 -0.31
N LEU A 221 8.69 -12.81 -0.53
CA LEU A 221 8.98 -11.69 -1.44
C LEU A 221 9.47 -12.15 -2.83
N GLY A 222 9.81 -13.44 -2.95
CA GLY A 222 10.33 -14.05 -4.17
C GLY A 222 10.69 -15.50 -3.90
N ALA A 223 10.73 -16.31 -4.96
CA ALA A 223 11.21 -17.69 -4.90
C ALA A 223 12.14 -17.96 -6.09
N ARG A 224 13.13 -18.83 -5.88
CA ARG A 224 14.04 -19.27 -6.94
C ARG A 224 14.27 -20.77 -6.81
N VAL A 225 14.11 -21.47 -7.91
CA VAL A 225 14.38 -22.91 -8.01
C VAL A 225 15.77 -23.10 -8.61
N TYR A 226 16.54 -24.01 -8.03
CA TYR A 226 17.87 -24.36 -8.49
C TYR A 226 17.91 -25.85 -8.83
N GLU A 227 18.34 -26.17 -10.05
CA GLU A 227 18.68 -27.54 -10.44
C GLU A 227 20.19 -27.72 -10.33
N TYR A 228 20.61 -28.64 -9.47
CA TYR A 228 22.03 -28.97 -9.35
C TYR A 228 22.39 -30.13 -10.28
N PRO A 229 23.26 -29.93 -11.27
CA PRO A 229 23.70 -31.02 -12.14
C PRO A 229 24.46 -32.07 -11.32
N ARG A 230 24.12 -33.33 -11.56
CA ARG A 230 24.77 -34.47 -10.91
C ARG A 230 26.04 -34.83 -11.67
N THR A 231 27.12 -35.16 -10.96
CA THR A 231 28.32 -35.76 -11.55
C THR A 231 28.02 -37.19 -12.00
N ALA A 232 28.85 -37.73 -12.90
CA ALA A 232 28.74 -39.11 -13.38
C ALA A 232 28.79 -40.14 -12.24
N ASP A 233 29.42 -39.78 -11.12
CA ASP A 233 29.56 -40.59 -9.91
C ASP A 233 28.38 -40.41 -8.92
N GLY A 234 27.35 -39.68 -9.33
CA GLY A 234 26.14 -39.43 -8.53
C GLY A 234 26.29 -38.36 -7.45
N GLY A 235 27.41 -37.64 -7.39
CA GLY A 235 27.62 -36.48 -6.53
C GLY A 235 27.02 -35.19 -7.12
N TYR A 236 27.10 -34.08 -6.37
CA TYR A 236 26.75 -32.75 -6.89
C TYR A 236 27.99 -32.05 -7.45
N ALA A 237 27.88 -31.37 -8.60
CA ALA A 237 29.01 -30.62 -9.16
C ALA A 237 29.42 -29.47 -8.22
N ALA A 238 30.70 -29.40 -7.85
CA ALA A 238 31.23 -28.46 -6.85
C ALA A 238 31.26 -27.00 -7.33
N GLU A 239 31.26 -26.76 -8.65
CA GLU A 239 31.31 -25.42 -9.24
C GLU A 239 30.17 -25.26 -10.25
N PHE A 240 28.97 -24.97 -9.78
CA PHE A 240 27.91 -24.42 -10.62
C PHE A 240 27.82 -22.91 -10.38
N ARG A 241 28.22 -22.11 -11.36
CA ARG A 241 28.05 -20.66 -11.35
C ARG A 241 26.76 -20.33 -12.08
N PHE A 242 25.74 -19.89 -11.34
CA PHE A 242 24.47 -19.47 -11.92
C PHE A 242 24.69 -18.33 -12.92
N PRO A 243 24.26 -18.45 -14.19
CA PRO A 243 24.18 -17.29 -15.06
C PRO A 243 23.12 -16.33 -14.50
N LEU A 244 23.50 -15.08 -14.27
CA LEU A 244 22.58 -13.98 -14.00
C LEU A 244 21.99 -13.52 -15.34
N SER A 245 21.18 -14.33 -16.02
CA SER A 245 20.38 -13.87 -17.17
C SER A 245 18.97 -14.45 -17.14
N ALA A 246 18.04 -13.68 -17.70
CA ALA A 246 16.59 -13.88 -17.69
C ALA A 246 16.09 -15.01 -18.62
N ASP A 247 17.00 -15.84 -19.14
CA ASP A 247 16.71 -16.74 -20.28
C ASP A 247 16.11 -18.11 -19.87
N LEU A 248 15.78 -18.33 -18.60
CA LEU A 248 15.18 -19.59 -18.14
C LEU A 248 13.64 -19.57 -18.07
N LEU A 249 12.98 -18.50 -18.50
CA LEU A 249 11.51 -18.45 -18.52
C LEU A 249 10.88 -19.13 -19.75
N ASP A 250 11.66 -19.58 -20.74
CA ASP A 250 11.12 -19.97 -22.06
C ASP A 250 11.27 -21.45 -22.43
N GLU A 251 11.73 -22.34 -21.54
CA GLU A 251 11.75 -23.78 -21.82
C GLU A 251 10.81 -24.57 -20.92
N ASN A 252 9.59 -24.75 -21.41
CA ASN A 252 8.70 -25.90 -21.22
C ASN A 252 8.37 -26.31 -19.77
N LEU A 253 7.35 -25.65 -19.22
CA LEU A 253 6.42 -26.27 -18.28
C LEU A 253 5.49 -27.22 -19.05
N GLU A 254 6.01 -28.39 -19.46
CA GLU A 254 5.19 -29.59 -19.63
C GLU A 254 5.68 -30.64 -18.62
N LEU A 255 4.90 -30.80 -17.55
CA LEU A 255 4.37 -32.07 -17.01
C LEU A 255 3.49 -31.78 -15.79
#